data_AF-A0A9X2EDS8-F1
#
_entry.id   AF-A0A9X2EDS8-F1
#
_cell.length_a   1.000
_cell.length_b   1.000
_cell.length_c   1.000
_cell.angle_alpha   90.00
_cell.angle_beta   90.00
_cell.angle_gamma   90.00
#
_symmetry.space_group_name_H-M   'P 1'
#
loop_
_entity.id
_entity.type
_entity.pdbx_description
1 polymer ?
#
loop_
_entity_poly.entity_id
_entity_poly.type
_entity_poly.pdbx_seq_one_letter_code
_entity_poly.pdbx_strand_id
1 'polypeptide(L)'
;MSADQAARVRTEPAPTAEPVSSPFDVDIVPIGIPQAVPEAHDRLVRHLFDIGLQLHSVRAIFEGHASTPEQIRTASDCVLSVLDDLDTLIRDAGLAMLDLATRRDPPRPNPVRPAGPHRRRRRS
;
A
#
# COMPACT_ATOMS: atom_id res chain seq x y z
N MET A 1 47.03 -23.12 50.76
CA MET A 1 46.70 -24.38 50.08
C MET A 1 45.25 -24.31 49.62
N SER A 2 44.96 -24.84 48.43
CA SER A 2 43.71 -24.74 47.63
C SER A 2 43.41 -23.34 47.09
N ALA A 3 43.61 -22.99 45.83
CA ALA A 3 43.49 -23.71 44.55
C ALA A 3 42.06 -24.21 44.25
N ASP A 4 41.55 -23.69 43.12
CA ASP A 4 40.58 -24.32 42.25
C ASP A 4 39.09 -24.00 42.45
N GLN A 5 38.67 -22.78 42.06
CA GLN A 5 37.40 -22.62 41.33
C GLN A 5 37.31 -21.27 40.60
N ALA A 6 37.98 -21.16 39.45
CA ALA A 6 37.71 -20.07 38.52
C ALA A 6 37.82 -20.57 37.08
N ALA A 7 36.79 -20.25 36.31
CA ALA A 7 36.80 -20.18 34.85
C ALA A 7 36.90 -21.51 34.06
N ARG A 8 35.73 -22.13 33.83
CA ARG A 8 35.42 -22.80 32.54
C ARG A 8 33.95 -22.60 32.17
N VAL A 9 33.58 -21.37 31.83
CA VAL A 9 32.38 -21.13 31.03
C VAL A 9 32.76 -21.35 29.57
N ARG A 10 32.03 -22.26 28.94
CA ARG A 10 32.18 -22.69 27.55
C ARG A 10 32.01 -21.50 26.61
N THR A 11 33.01 -21.28 25.77
CA THR A 11 32.87 -20.45 24.57
C THR A 11 32.43 -21.36 23.42
N GLU A 12 31.12 -21.54 23.26
CA GLU A 12 30.56 -21.96 21.97
C GLU A 12 30.09 -20.69 21.26
N PRO A 13 30.67 -20.33 20.10
CA PRO A 13 30.10 -19.27 19.28
C PRO A 13 28.74 -19.73 18.76
N ALA A 14 27.71 -18.95 19.08
CA ALA A 14 26.37 -19.12 18.52
C ALA A 14 26.48 -19.26 16.99
N PRO A 15 25.73 -20.19 16.36
CA PRO A 15 25.69 -20.25 14.91
C PRO A 15 25.16 -18.90 14.43
N THR A 16 26.00 -18.20 13.66
CA THR A 16 25.64 -17.02 12.90
C THR A 16 24.42 -17.39 12.07
N ALA A 17 23.24 -16.99 12.56
CA ALA A 17 22.02 -17.05 11.80
C ALA A 17 22.17 -16.01 10.70
N GLU A 18 22.78 -16.43 9.59
CA GLU A 18 22.61 -15.78 8.30
C GLU A 18 21.09 -15.54 8.15
N PRO A 19 20.64 -14.30 7.92
CA PRO A 19 19.24 -14.06 7.65
C PRO A 19 18.92 -14.82 6.37
N VAL A 20 18.19 -15.92 6.51
CA VAL A 20 17.63 -16.65 5.39
C VAL A 20 16.77 -15.64 4.65
N SER A 21 17.26 -15.15 3.50
CA SER A 21 16.47 -14.32 2.59
C SER A 21 15.18 -15.06 2.32
N SER A 22 14.12 -14.54 2.92
CA SER A 22 12.77 -15.00 2.69
C SER A 22 12.48 -14.80 1.19
N PRO A 23 11.87 -15.77 0.49
CA PRO A 23 11.45 -15.58 -0.91
C PRO A 23 10.38 -14.50 -1.10
N PHE A 24 9.96 -13.85 0.00
CA PHE A 24 9.09 -12.69 0.02
C PHE A 24 9.85 -11.36 0.06
N ASP A 25 11.19 -11.36 0.11
CA ASP A 25 12.02 -10.17 -0.09
C ASP A 25 12.11 -9.88 -1.59
N VAL A 26 10.94 -9.73 -2.19
CA VAL A 26 10.80 -9.18 -3.52
C VAL A 26 11.00 -7.69 -3.31
N ASP A 27 12.19 -7.21 -3.67
CA ASP A 27 12.38 -5.84 -4.13
C ASP A 27 11.43 -5.62 -5.32
N ILE A 28 10.15 -5.44 -5.01
CA ILE A 28 9.19 -4.82 -5.90
C ILE A 28 9.56 -3.35 -5.87
N VAL A 29 10.68 -3.01 -6.51
CA VAL A 29 10.86 -1.66 -7.04
C VAL A 29 9.68 -1.50 -7.99
N PRO A 30 8.71 -0.62 -7.72
CA PRO A 30 7.57 -0.48 -8.59
C PRO A 30 8.11 0.03 -9.92
N ILE A 31 8.13 -0.83 -10.93
CA ILE A 31 8.43 -0.45 -12.30
C ILE A 31 7.36 0.56 -12.70
N GLY A 32 7.74 1.84 -12.64
CA GLY A 32 6.95 2.98 -13.06
C GLY A 32 5.52 2.97 -12.56
N ILE A 33 5.29 3.23 -11.26
CA ILE A 33 3.99 3.78 -10.87
C ILE A 33 3.84 5.08 -11.66
N PRO A 34 2.84 5.21 -12.55
CA PRO A 34 2.61 6.49 -13.19
C PRO A 34 2.43 7.53 -12.09
N GLN A 35 3.24 8.59 -12.13
CA GLN A 35 3.27 9.69 -11.15
C GLN A 35 1.90 10.41 -10.96
N ALA A 36 0.86 9.95 -11.66
CA ALA A 36 -0.53 10.38 -11.52
C ALA A 36 -1.32 9.68 -10.40
N VAL A 37 -0.87 8.51 -9.91
CA VAL A 37 -1.54 7.77 -8.81
C VAL A 37 -1.36 8.42 -7.42
N PRO A 38 -0.22 9.05 -7.07
CA PRO A 38 -0.03 9.66 -5.75
C PRO A 38 -0.99 10.81 -5.43
N GLU A 39 -1.32 11.65 -6.42
CA GLU A 39 -2.18 12.83 -6.20
C GLU A 39 -3.63 12.44 -5.93
N ALA A 40 -4.15 11.44 -6.66
CA ALA A 40 -5.48 10.90 -6.42
C ALA A 40 -5.57 10.20 -5.05
N HIS A 41 -4.52 9.47 -4.67
CA HIS A 41 -4.44 8.84 -3.35
C HIS A 41 -4.34 9.86 -2.21
N ASP A 42 -3.53 10.92 -2.35
CA ASP A 42 -3.42 11.97 -1.32
C ASP A 42 -4.76 12.72 -1.15
N ARG A 43 -5.46 13.03 -2.25
CA ARG A 43 -6.80 13.63 -2.20
C ARG A 43 -7.80 12.72 -1.51
N LEU A 44 -7.80 11.42 -1.83
CA LEU A 44 -8.67 10.43 -1.19
C LEU A 44 -8.41 10.38 0.33
N VAL A 45 -7.15 10.25 0.74
CA VAL A 45 -6.77 10.18 2.16
C VAL A 45 -7.17 11.45 2.90
N ARG A 46 -6.94 12.63 2.31
CA ARG A 46 -7.36 13.90 2.91
C ARG A 46 -8.87 13.98 3.07
N HIS A 47 -9.62 13.57 2.04
CA HIS A 47 -11.07 13.63 2.09
C HIS A 47 -11.68 12.63 3.09
N LEU A 48 -11.11 11.43 3.22
CA LEU A 48 -11.49 10.47 4.27
C LEU A 48 -11.21 11.01 5.68
N PHE A 49 -10.11 11.76 5.85
CA PHE A 49 -9.79 12.39 7.12
C PHE A 49 -10.79 13.50 7.48
N ASP A 50 -11.14 14.35 6.51
CA ASP A 50 -12.13 15.42 6.67
C ASP A 50 -13.51 14.85 7.04
N ILE A 51 -13.94 13.78 6.36
CA ILE A 51 -15.16 13.03 6.68
C ILE A 51 -15.12 12.50 8.13
N GLY A 52 -13.99 11.93 8.55
CA GLY A 52 -13.79 11.44 9.92
C GLY A 52 -13.97 12.54 10.97
N LEU A 53 -13.46 13.75 10.70
CA LEU A 53 -13.63 14.91 11.59
C LEU A 53 -15.07 15.42 11.64
N GLN A 54 -15.77 15.44 10.50
CA GLN A 54 -17.18 15.82 10.44
C GLN A 54 -18.05 14.85 11.24
N LEU A 55 -17.85 13.54 11.07
CA LEU A 55 -18.58 12.51 11.82
C LEU A 55 -18.26 12.56 13.33
N HIS A 56 -17.02 12.87 13.71
CA HIS A 56 -16.67 13.08 15.11
C HIS A 56 -17.46 14.24 15.74
N SER A 57 -17.62 15.33 14.99
CA SER A 57 -18.40 16.49 15.42
C SER A 57 -19.89 16.17 15.57
N VAL A 58 -20.44 15.39 14.62
CA VAL A 58 -21.82 14.90 14.69
C VAL A 58 -22.04 13.98 15.89
N ARG A 59 -21.11 13.07 16.16
CA ARG A 59 -21.17 12.16 17.33
C ARG A 59 -21.31 12.94 18.65
N ALA A 60 -20.59 14.05 18.80
CA ALA A 60 -20.69 14.89 20.00
C ALA A 60 -22.11 15.48 20.19
N ILE A 61 -22.84 15.75 19.10
CA ILE A 61 -24.24 16.21 19.15
C ILE A 61 -25.15 15.06 19.61
N PHE A 62 -24.96 13.84 19.09
CA PHE A 62 -25.80 12.70 19.49
C PHE A 62 -25.52 12.19 20.91
N GLU A 63 -24.29 12.33 21.41
CA GLU A 63 -23.92 11.97 22.79
C GLU A 63 -24.32 13.02 23.83
N GLY A 64 -24.65 14.24 23.38
CA GLY A 64 -25.13 15.32 24.22
C GLY A 64 -26.53 15.07 24.77
N HIS A 65 -26.67 15.00 26.09
CA HIS A 65 -27.96 14.74 26.77
C HIS A 65 -28.95 15.92 26.68
N ALA A 66 -28.53 17.06 26.11
CA ALA A 66 -29.31 18.29 25.98
C ALA A 66 -29.48 18.74 24.52
N SER A 67 -29.21 17.86 23.55
CA SER A 67 -29.31 18.20 22.13
C SER A 67 -30.76 18.45 21.73
N THR A 68 -30.98 19.57 21.05
CA THR A 68 -32.32 19.94 20.59
C THR A 68 -32.72 19.07 19.39
N PRO A 69 -34.04 18.88 19.15
CA PRO A 69 -34.51 18.20 17.95
C PRO A 69 -33.99 18.81 16.64
N GLU A 70 -33.72 20.11 16.64
CA GLU A 70 -33.18 20.84 15.50
C GLU A 70 -31.70 20.50 15.26
N GLN A 71 -30.90 20.45 16.33
CA GLN A 71 -29.51 20.00 16.26
C GLN A 71 -29.40 18.55 15.78
N ILE A 72 -30.32 17.68 16.21
CA ILE A 72 -30.38 16.29 15.75
C ILE A 72 -30.69 16.21 14.25
N ARG A 73 -31.66 17.00 13.75
CA ARG A 73 -31.96 17.05 12.31
C ARG A 73 -30.77 17.55 11.49
N THR A 74 -30.15 18.65 11.91
CA THR A 74 -28.94 19.17 11.25
C THR A 74 -27.79 18.16 11.26
N ALA A 75 -27.62 17.42 12.36
CA ALA A 75 -26.63 16.35 12.46
C ALA A 75 -26.94 15.19 11.51
N SER A 76 -28.21 14.78 11.39
CA SER A 76 -28.65 13.78 10.41
C SER A 76 -28.41 14.23 8.96
N ASP A 77 -28.73 15.48 8.63
CA ASP A 77 -28.48 16.04 7.30
C ASP A 77 -26.98 16.08 6.98
N CYS A 78 -26.14 16.40 7.98
CA CYS A 78 -24.68 16.35 7.85
C CYS A 78 -24.18 14.93 7.58
N VAL A 79 -24.75 13.91 8.23
CA VAL A 79 -24.40 12.51 7.96
C VAL A 79 -24.79 12.09 6.55
N LEU A 80 -25.97 12.49 6.06
CA LEU A 80 -26.38 12.21 4.68
C LEU A 80 -25.43 12.85 3.67
N SER A 81 -25.06 14.13 3.88
CA SER A 81 -24.07 14.81 3.04
C SER A 81 -22.72 14.08 3.03
N VAL A 82 -22.25 13.61 4.18
CA VAL A 82 -21.01 12.82 4.29
C VAL A 82 -21.08 11.52 3.49
N LEU A 83 -22.23 10.83 3.51
CA LEU A 83 -22.43 9.60 2.76
C LEU A 83 -22.43 9.87 1.24
N ASP A 84 -23.05 10.96 0.80
CA ASP A 84 -23.03 11.37 -0.61
C ASP A 84 -21.62 11.71 -1.10
N ASP A 85 -20.82 12.39 -0.26
CA ASP A 85 -19.42 12.71 -0.54
C ASP A 85 -18.57 11.43 -0.63
N LEU A 86 -18.80 10.47 0.27
CA LEU A 86 -18.12 9.18 0.27
C LEU A 86 -18.45 8.35 -0.98
N ASP A 87 -19.72 8.30 -1.38
CA ASP A 87 -20.14 7.61 -2.61
C ASP A 87 -19.47 8.20 -3.86
N THR A 88 -19.33 9.52 -3.88
CA THR A 88 -18.62 10.24 -4.96
C THR A 88 -17.14 9.86 -4.99
N LEU A 89 -16.46 9.87 -3.85
CA LEU A 89 -15.07 9.43 -3.73
C LEU A 89 -14.85 8.00 -4.20
N ILE A 90 -15.70 7.08 -3.75
CA ILE A 90 -15.59 5.66 -4.10
C ILE A 90 -15.74 5.48 -5.61
N ARG A 91 -16.67 6.21 -6.23
CA ARG A 91 -16.86 6.20 -7.68
C ARG A 91 -15.63 6.73 -8.40
N ASP A 92 -15.11 7.88 -8.00
CA ASP A 92 -13.95 8.51 -8.65
C ASP A 92 -12.69 7.66 -8.52
N ALA A 93 -12.45 7.08 -7.34
CA ALA A 93 -11.36 6.13 -7.13
C ALA A 93 -11.53 4.88 -7.98
N GLY A 94 -12.75 4.35 -8.09
CA GLY A 94 -13.08 3.23 -8.97
C GLY A 94 -12.79 3.52 -10.44
N LEU A 95 -13.18 4.70 -10.93
CA LEU A 95 -12.90 5.14 -12.30
C LEU A 95 -11.40 5.29 -12.55
N ALA A 96 -10.66 5.87 -11.62
CA ALA A 96 -9.20 6.00 -11.72
C ALA A 96 -8.51 4.63 -11.76
N MET A 97 -8.95 3.67 -10.94
CA MET A 97 -8.41 2.31 -10.96
C MET A 97 -8.78 1.55 -12.24
N LEU A 98 -9.97 1.76 -12.80
CA LEU A 98 -10.36 1.19 -14.10
C LEU A 98 -9.54 1.77 -15.25
N ASP A 99 -9.27 3.07 -15.26
CA ASP A 99 -8.37 3.71 -16.23
C ASP A 99 -6.96 3.12 -16.14
N LEU A 100 -6.45 2.94 -14.91
CA LEU A 100 -5.16 2.29 -14.69
C LEU A 100 -5.15 0.85 -15.21
N ALA A 101 -6.19 0.06 -14.95
CA ALA A 101 -6.29 -1.33 -15.38
C ALA A 101 -6.46 -1.48 -16.90
N THR A 102 -7.05 -0.49 -17.58
CA THR A 102 -7.25 -0.50 -19.04
C THR A 102 -6.06 0.03 -19.82
N ARG A 103 -5.12 0.75 -19.19
CA ARG A 103 -3.80 1.05 -19.76
C ARG A 103 -3.01 -0.25 -19.89
N ARG A 104 -3.14 -0.91 -21.05
CA ARG A 104 -2.34 -2.08 -21.45
C ARG A 104 -0.85 -1.83 -21.20
N ASP A 105 -0.21 -2.81 -20.56
CA ASP A 105 1.26 -2.92 -20.53
C ASP A 105 1.82 -2.70 -21.95
N PRO A 106 2.89 -1.91 -22.11
CA PRO A 106 3.55 -1.80 -23.40
C PRO A 106 3.94 -3.21 -23.87
N PRO A 107 3.83 -3.52 -25.17
CA PRO A 107 4.22 -4.82 -25.69
C PRO A 107 5.64 -5.12 -25.23
N ARG A 108 5.80 -6.22 -24.48
CA ARG A 108 7.11 -6.69 -24.03
C ARG A 108 8.02 -6.73 -25.26
N PRO A 109 9.22 -6.13 -25.22
CA PRO A 109 10.13 -6.18 -26.35
C PRO A 109 10.33 -7.64 -26.71
N ASN A 110 10.05 -8.00 -27.97
CA ASN A 110 10.26 -9.35 -28.48
C ASN A 110 11.67 -9.78 -28.06
N PRO A 111 11.85 -10.95 -27.40
CA PRO A 111 13.18 -11.43 -27.09
C PRO A 111 13.93 -11.53 -28.42
N VAL A 112 14.96 -10.70 -28.57
CA VAL A 112 15.84 -10.72 -29.74
C VAL A 112 16.42 -12.13 -29.76
N ARG A 113 15.89 -12.97 -30.66
CA ARG A 113 16.43 -14.31 -30.90
C ARG A 113 17.89 -14.09 -31.30
N PRO A 114 18.88 -14.57 -30.53
CA PRO A 114 20.26 -14.45 -30.95
C PRO A 114 20.39 -15.17 -32.29
N ALA A 115 20.89 -14.44 -33.30
CA ALA A 115 21.16 -14.99 -34.61
C ALA A 115 22.09 -16.20 -34.44
N GLY A 116 21.53 -17.40 -34.62
CA GLY A 116 22.30 -18.64 -34.52
C GLY A 116 23.48 -18.61 -35.50
N PRO A 117 24.62 -19.23 -35.15
CA PRO A 117 25.85 -19.09 -35.92
C PRO A 117 25.66 -19.61 -37.35
N HIS A 118 25.95 -18.75 -38.32
CA HIS A 118 26.00 -19.09 -39.74
C HIS A 118 26.94 -20.28 -39.96
N ARG A 119 26.34 -21.45 -40.21
CA ARG A 119 27.04 -22.69 -40.51
C ARG A 119 27.75 -22.53 -41.87
N ARG A 120 29.02 -22.14 -41.81
CA ARG A 120 29.94 -22.01 -42.95
C ARG A 120 30.01 -23.37 -43.67
N ARG A 121 29.30 -23.47 -44.81
CA ARG A 121 29.39 -24.61 -45.73
C ARG A 121 30.84 -24.75 -46.19
N ARG A 122 31.55 -25.74 -45.67
CA ARG A 122 32.74 -26.29 -46.34
C ARG A 122 32.25 -27.08 -47.56
N ARG A 123 32.56 -26.58 -48.76
CA ARG A 123 32.62 -27.37 -49.98
C ARG A 123 34.00 -28.02 -50.03
N SER A 124 34.03 -29.34 -50.17
CA SER A 124 35.11 -30.12 -50.74
C SER A 124 34.46 -31.14 -51.66
#